data_AF-A0AAU8PGA8-F1
#
_entry.id   AF-A0AAU8PGA8-F1
#
_cell.length_a   1.000
_cell.length_b   1.000
_cell.length_c   1.000
_cell.angle_alpha   90.00
_cell.angle_beta   90.00
_cell.angle_gamma   90.00
#
_symmetry.space_group_name_H-M   'P 1'
#
loop_
_entity.id
_entity.type
_entity.pdbx_description
1 polymer ?
#
loop_
_entity_poly.entity_id
_entity_poly.type
_entity_poly.pdbx_seq_one_letter_code
_entity_poly.pdbx_strand_id
1 'polypeptide(L)'
;MFKIAVLLTPENTMSANAVLRLRAARLSQSTRPFHARGCRVQRCQRCLLPQIHCLCDTLASYPAHSRFCLMMYDTEPLKPSNTGRLIADVLPDTLAYGWSRTQPDPQLLQLLDDPAYQPYVVFPGSYAEPERVVTEVRCDDRRPLFIMLDGTWPEARKMFRKSPYLDRFPVFSINMAQAPGYLLREAHRPEQYCTAEVAAALLALADDRQASQGLLQHFHHFRQQYLLGKSHPQVPVAAAVE
;
A
#
# COMPACT_ATOMS: atom_id res chain seq x y z
N MET A 1 22.23 21.02 -17.29
CA MET A 1 22.42 19.56 -17.38
C MET A 1 22.88 19.07 -16.00
N PHE A 2 21.96 18.89 -15.05
CA PHE A 2 22.31 18.41 -13.70
C PHE A 2 21.93 16.94 -13.59
N LYS A 3 22.92 16.06 -13.73
CA LYS A 3 22.81 14.66 -13.33
C LYS A 3 22.79 14.65 -11.80
N ILE A 4 21.62 14.41 -11.20
CA ILE A 4 21.56 13.99 -9.80
C ILE A 4 22.07 12.56 -9.78
N ALA A 5 23.36 12.39 -9.53
CA ALA A 5 23.91 11.10 -9.14
C ALA A 5 23.29 10.77 -7.78
N VAL A 6 22.43 9.76 -7.74
CA VAL A 6 22.00 9.14 -6.49
C VAL A 6 23.25 8.47 -5.93
N LEU A 7 23.95 9.17 -5.04
CA LEU A 7 25.03 8.59 -4.24
C LEU A 7 24.36 7.58 -3.30
N LEU A 8 24.42 6.31 -3.69
CA LEU A 8 24.07 5.17 -2.85
C LEU A 8 25.20 5.06 -1.81
N THR A 9 24.94 5.51 -0.58
CA THR A 9 25.85 5.23 0.53
C THR A 9 25.69 3.77 0.99
N PRO A 10 26.77 3.08 1.40
CA PRO A 10 26.76 1.63 1.64
C PRO A 10 26.00 1.16 2.89
N GLU A 11 25.56 2.07 3.77
CA GLU A 11 25.00 1.73 5.09
C GLU A 11 23.49 1.50 5.12
N ASN A 12 22.78 1.50 3.97
CA ASN A 12 21.31 1.39 3.93
C ASN A 12 20.77 0.12 3.26
N THR A 13 21.56 -0.95 3.21
CA THR A 13 21.12 -2.31 2.84
C THR A 13 20.29 -2.96 3.96
N MET A 14 19.19 -2.32 4.35
CA MET A 14 18.22 -2.82 5.33
C MET A 14 16.94 -3.27 4.58
N SER A 15 16.76 -4.59 4.46
CA SER A 15 15.56 -5.31 3.99
C SER A 15 14.47 -4.42 3.34
N ALA A 16 14.64 -4.09 2.06
CA ALA A 16 13.61 -3.38 1.31
C ALA A 16 12.38 -4.28 1.19
N ASN A 17 11.23 -3.86 1.74
CA ASN A 17 9.97 -4.57 1.60
C ASN A 17 9.54 -4.68 0.12
N ALA A 18 8.52 -5.51 -0.17
CA ALA A 18 8.10 -5.77 -1.55
C ALA A 18 7.76 -4.51 -2.35
N VAL A 19 7.11 -3.52 -1.72
CA VAL A 19 6.76 -2.25 -2.38
C VAL A 19 8.00 -1.42 -2.70
N LEU A 20 8.99 -1.38 -1.81
CA LEU A 20 10.25 -0.67 -2.04
C LEU A 20 11.10 -1.35 -3.14
N ARG A 21 11.06 -2.68 -3.24
CA ARG A 21 11.65 -3.41 -4.37
C ARG A 21 10.98 -3.06 -5.68
N LEU A 22 9.65 -3.02 -5.71
CA LEU A 22 8.88 -2.62 -6.89
C LEU A 22 9.17 -1.16 -7.28
N ARG A 23 9.28 -0.25 -6.29
CA ARG A 23 9.70 1.14 -6.50
C ARG A 23 11.10 1.22 -7.13
N ALA A 24 12.06 0.48 -6.61
CA ALA A 24 13.43 0.47 -7.13
C ALA A 24 13.48 -0.02 -8.58
N ALA A 25 12.78 -1.14 -8.88
CA ALA A 25 12.64 -1.65 -10.25
C ALA A 25 12.02 -0.60 -11.18
N ARG A 26 10.95 0.07 -10.74
CA ARG A 26 10.28 1.09 -11.54
C ARG A 26 11.16 2.31 -11.82
N LEU A 27 11.91 2.78 -10.82
CA LEU A 27 12.87 3.88 -10.97
C LEU A 27 13.98 3.53 -11.96
N SER A 28 14.49 2.29 -11.92
CA SER A 28 15.55 1.83 -12.85
C SER A 28 15.11 1.82 -14.32
N GLN A 29 13.82 1.61 -14.58
CA GLN A 29 13.23 1.59 -15.91
C GLN A 29 12.79 2.99 -16.39
N SER A 30 12.82 3.99 -15.52
CA SER A 30 12.28 5.32 -15.83
C SER A 30 13.30 6.15 -16.61
N THR A 31 12.97 6.49 -17.86
CA THR A 31 13.78 7.37 -18.71
C THR A 31 13.59 8.86 -18.42
N ARG A 32 12.57 9.20 -17.60
CA ARG A 32 12.27 10.57 -17.15
C ARG A 32 12.15 10.60 -15.62
N PRO A 33 12.55 11.70 -14.95
CA PRO A 33 12.34 11.81 -13.51
C PRO A 33 10.85 11.80 -13.16
N PHE A 34 10.47 11.07 -12.12
CA PHE A 34 9.10 11.14 -11.58
C PHE A 34 8.99 12.34 -10.64
N HIS A 35 8.27 13.38 -11.07
CA HIS A 35 8.04 14.57 -10.26
C HIS A 35 6.82 14.37 -9.35
N ALA A 36 7.01 13.72 -8.21
CA ALA A 36 5.98 13.68 -7.16
C ALA A 36 5.68 15.09 -6.62
N ARG A 37 4.50 15.27 -6.00
CA ARG A 37 4.22 16.51 -5.23
C ARG A 37 5.28 16.70 -4.15
N GLY A 38 5.87 17.90 -4.10
CA GLY A 38 7.01 18.19 -3.23
C GLY A 38 8.32 17.52 -3.71
N CYS A 39 8.54 17.44 -5.03
CA CYS A 39 9.73 16.81 -5.63
C CYS A 39 11.08 17.42 -5.19
N ARG A 40 11.10 18.64 -4.63
CA ARG A 40 12.30 19.27 -4.07
C ARG A 40 12.65 18.82 -2.65
N VAL A 41 11.72 18.13 -1.98
CA VAL A 41 11.91 17.66 -0.60
C VAL A 41 12.86 16.45 -0.60
N GLN A 42 13.94 16.53 0.17
CA GLN A 42 14.82 15.38 0.44
C GLN A 42 14.08 14.38 1.34
N ARG A 43 13.89 13.16 0.84
CA ARG A 43 13.07 12.14 1.49
C ARG A 43 13.90 10.93 1.87
N CYS A 44 13.55 10.31 3.00
CA CYS A 44 14.04 9.00 3.35
C CYS A 44 13.64 7.99 2.26
N GLN A 45 14.57 7.16 1.78
CA GLN A 45 14.28 6.19 0.72
C GLN A 45 13.48 4.97 1.19
N ARG A 46 13.32 4.79 2.52
CA ARG A 46 12.51 3.73 3.12
C ARG A 46 11.08 4.21 3.42
N CYS A 47 10.90 5.22 4.28
CA CYS A 47 9.55 5.70 4.61
C CYS A 47 8.96 6.75 3.65
N LEU A 48 9.76 7.28 2.72
CA LEU A 48 9.37 8.32 1.74
C LEU A 48 8.88 9.65 2.35
N LEU A 49 8.96 9.83 3.66
CA LEU A 49 8.75 11.10 4.33
C LEU A 49 9.97 12.02 4.20
N PRO A 50 9.80 13.35 4.39
CA PRO A 50 10.93 14.26 4.53
C PRO A 50 11.93 13.71 5.56
N GLN A 51 13.24 13.85 5.34
CA GLN A 51 14.26 13.28 6.24
C GLN A 51 14.07 13.71 7.71
N ILE A 52 13.72 14.97 7.95
CA ILE A 52 13.45 15.53 9.29
C ILE A 52 12.21 14.93 9.99
N HIS A 53 11.34 14.27 9.23
CA HIS A 53 10.14 13.59 9.70
C HIS A 53 10.21 12.09 9.38
N CYS A 54 11.42 11.53 9.32
CA CYS A 54 11.60 10.11 9.15
C CYS A 54 10.97 9.36 10.31
N LEU A 55 10.41 8.18 10.02
CA LEU A 55 9.77 7.31 11.01
C LEU A 55 10.30 5.87 10.95
N CYS A 56 11.44 5.65 10.29
CA CYS A 56 11.96 4.29 10.11
C CYS A 56 12.30 3.60 11.44
N ASP A 57 12.65 4.38 12.47
CA ASP A 57 12.99 3.87 13.80
C ASP A 57 11.75 3.42 14.60
N THR A 58 10.54 3.77 14.14
CA THR A 58 9.28 3.35 14.78
C THR A 58 8.68 2.10 14.12
N LEU A 59 9.34 1.52 13.11
CA LEU A 59 8.82 0.37 12.37
C LEU A 59 8.84 -0.88 13.23
N ALA A 60 7.68 -1.54 13.35
CA ALA A 60 7.53 -2.82 14.00
C ALA A 60 6.79 -3.79 13.08
N SER A 61 7.25 -5.04 13.06
CA SER A 61 6.61 -6.13 12.31
C SER A 61 5.74 -6.97 13.23
N TYR A 62 4.61 -7.44 12.71
CA TYR A 62 3.65 -8.24 13.45
C TYR A 62 3.37 -9.53 12.67
N PRO A 63 3.35 -10.70 13.34
CA PRO A 63 2.92 -11.93 12.68
C PRO A 63 1.42 -11.87 12.35
N ALA A 64 1.05 -12.46 11.22
CA ALA A 64 -0.33 -12.66 10.82
C ALA A 64 -0.47 -13.96 10.02
N HIS A 65 -1.60 -14.64 10.18
CA HIS A 65 -1.97 -15.77 9.34
C HIS A 65 -2.27 -15.28 7.91
N SER A 66 -3.03 -14.19 7.81
CA SER A 66 -3.36 -13.54 6.54
C SER A 66 -2.15 -12.99 5.82
N ARG A 67 -2.22 -12.96 4.49
CA ARG A 67 -1.23 -12.31 3.61
C ARG A 67 -1.90 -11.29 2.70
N PHE A 68 -1.11 -10.32 2.25
CA PHE A 68 -1.52 -9.32 1.28
C PHE A 68 -0.74 -9.45 -0.02
N CYS A 69 -1.45 -9.33 -1.13
CA CYS A 69 -0.90 -9.14 -2.47
C CYS A 69 -1.31 -7.76 -2.98
N LEU A 70 -0.36 -6.83 -3.04
CA LEU A 70 -0.56 -5.48 -3.57
C LEU A 70 -0.37 -5.49 -5.08
N MET A 71 -1.45 -5.40 -5.84
CA MET A 71 -1.40 -5.16 -7.28
C MET A 71 -1.42 -3.66 -7.52
N MET A 72 -0.24 -3.09 -7.77
CA MET A 72 -0.05 -1.64 -7.80
C MET A 72 -0.08 -1.10 -9.21
N TYR A 73 -0.82 -0.01 -9.44
CA TYR A 73 -0.76 0.73 -10.70
C TYR A 73 0.65 1.33 -10.89
N ASP A 74 1.05 1.55 -12.15
CA ASP A 74 2.43 1.86 -12.56
C ASP A 74 3.12 3.01 -11.79
N THR A 75 2.36 4.02 -11.35
CA THR A 75 2.91 5.18 -10.62
C THR A 75 2.81 5.07 -9.10
N GLU A 76 2.02 4.12 -8.57
CA GLU A 76 1.75 4.01 -7.13
C GLU A 76 3.01 3.76 -6.28
N PRO A 77 3.91 2.83 -6.65
CA PRO A 77 5.13 2.59 -5.87
C PRO A 77 6.03 3.83 -5.73
N LEU A 78 5.88 4.81 -6.62
CA LEU A 78 6.65 6.04 -6.63
C LEU A 78 6.05 7.14 -5.73
N LYS A 79 4.77 7.02 -5.33
CA LYS A 79 4.05 8.06 -4.58
C LYS A 79 4.48 8.03 -3.11
N PRO A 80 5.01 9.15 -2.55
CA PRO A 80 5.34 9.22 -1.12
C PRO A 80 4.15 9.01 -0.19
N SER A 81 2.92 9.27 -0.68
CA SER A 81 1.67 9.10 0.07
C SER A 81 1.06 7.71 -0.06
N ASN A 82 1.71 6.76 -0.74
CA ASN A 82 1.18 5.42 -0.91
C ASN A 82 1.08 4.71 0.45
N THR A 83 -0.14 4.40 0.87
CA THR A 83 -0.40 3.75 2.16
C THR A 83 -0.35 2.22 2.05
N GLY A 84 -0.43 1.64 0.84
CA GLY A 84 -0.18 0.22 0.61
C GLY A 84 1.22 -0.21 1.09
N ARG A 85 2.24 0.65 0.92
CA ARG A 85 3.60 0.45 1.47
C ARG A 85 3.60 0.17 2.97
N LEU A 86 2.69 0.77 3.74
CA LEU A 86 2.64 0.62 5.19
C LEU A 86 2.24 -0.80 5.60
N ILE A 87 1.45 -1.49 4.76
CA ILE A 87 1.12 -2.91 4.95
C ILE A 87 2.41 -3.73 4.89
N ALA A 88 3.26 -3.48 3.89
CA ALA A 88 4.54 -4.17 3.73
C ALA A 88 5.61 -3.76 4.76
N ASP A 89 5.44 -2.64 5.46
CA ASP A 89 6.28 -2.28 6.61
C ASP A 89 5.95 -3.14 7.84
N VAL A 90 4.66 -3.41 8.07
CA VAL A 90 4.10 -4.10 9.26
C VAL A 90 4.05 -5.61 9.07
N LEU A 91 3.79 -6.07 7.83
CA LEU A 91 3.68 -7.46 7.43
C LEU A 91 4.79 -7.79 6.42
N PRO A 92 5.95 -8.32 6.85
CA PRO A 92 7.10 -8.59 5.98
C PRO A 92 6.82 -9.55 4.82
N ASP A 93 5.86 -10.47 5.01
CA ASP A 93 5.41 -11.45 4.02
C ASP A 93 4.49 -10.86 2.93
N THR A 94 4.22 -9.55 2.97
CA THR A 94 3.43 -8.87 1.94
C THR A 94 4.12 -8.96 0.58
N LEU A 95 3.36 -9.33 -0.43
CA LEU A 95 3.80 -9.40 -1.82
C LEU A 95 3.29 -8.17 -2.58
N ALA A 96 4.07 -7.69 -3.55
CA ALA A 96 3.70 -6.54 -4.36
C ALA A 96 4.13 -6.75 -5.81
N TYR A 97 3.21 -6.52 -6.74
CA TYR A 97 3.41 -6.68 -8.18
C TYR A 97 2.93 -5.45 -8.92
N GLY A 98 3.66 -5.07 -9.97
CA GLY A 98 3.20 -4.03 -10.90
C GLY A 98 2.06 -4.57 -11.76
N TRP A 99 0.95 -3.84 -11.84
CA TRP A 99 -0.16 -4.22 -12.69
C TRP A 99 0.13 -3.93 -14.16
N SER A 100 -0.09 -4.94 -15.00
CA SER A 100 -0.07 -4.81 -16.45
C SER A 100 -1.34 -5.44 -17.04
N ARG A 101 -1.99 -4.69 -17.92
CA ARG A 101 -3.22 -5.15 -18.61
C ARG A 101 -2.97 -6.35 -19.53
N THR A 102 -1.79 -6.41 -20.14
CA THR A 102 -1.50 -7.34 -21.25
C THR A 102 -0.41 -8.35 -20.91
N GLN A 103 0.43 -8.06 -19.92
CA GLN A 103 1.56 -8.89 -19.53
C GLN A 103 1.60 -8.98 -18.00
N PRO A 104 0.64 -9.69 -17.38
CA PRO A 104 0.65 -9.90 -15.93
C PRO A 104 1.96 -10.59 -15.51
N ASP A 105 2.43 -10.26 -14.30
CA ASP A 105 3.64 -10.87 -13.76
C ASP A 105 3.45 -12.40 -13.59
N PRO A 106 4.32 -13.25 -14.14
CA PRO A 106 4.20 -14.70 -13.98
C PRO A 106 4.19 -15.16 -12.51
N GLN A 107 4.91 -14.47 -11.62
CA GLN A 107 4.93 -14.80 -10.19
C GLN A 107 3.62 -14.43 -9.50
N LEU A 108 2.93 -13.38 -9.97
CA LEU A 108 1.57 -13.07 -9.51
C LEU A 108 0.62 -14.22 -9.89
N LEU A 109 0.66 -14.69 -11.14
CA LEU A 109 -0.20 -15.79 -11.58
C LEU A 109 0.07 -17.07 -10.79
N GLN A 110 1.34 -17.42 -10.55
CA GLN A 110 1.72 -18.56 -9.71
C GLN A 110 1.20 -18.44 -8.28
N LEU A 111 1.31 -17.26 -7.66
CA LEU A 111 0.75 -17.00 -6.33
C LEU A 111 -0.76 -17.22 -6.28
N LEU A 112 -1.48 -16.80 -7.33
CA LEU A 112 -2.93 -16.93 -7.43
C LEU A 112 -3.39 -18.39 -7.64
N ASP A 113 -2.51 -19.26 -8.12
CA ASP A 113 -2.75 -20.71 -8.29
C ASP A 113 -2.23 -21.56 -7.11
N ASP A 114 -1.51 -20.97 -6.16
CA ASP A 114 -0.90 -21.71 -5.04
C ASP A 114 -1.99 -22.23 -4.07
N PRO A 115 -2.09 -23.57 -3.89
CA PRO A 115 -3.13 -24.19 -3.07
C PRO A 115 -3.01 -23.87 -1.58
N ALA A 116 -1.89 -23.32 -1.11
CA ALA A 116 -1.73 -22.89 0.27
C ALA A 116 -2.57 -21.63 0.60
N TYR A 117 -3.04 -20.90 -0.42
CA TYR A 117 -3.80 -19.67 -0.24
C TYR A 117 -5.27 -19.79 -0.59
N GLN A 118 -6.05 -18.92 0.05
CA GLN A 118 -7.43 -18.64 -0.25
C GLN A 118 -7.54 -17.19 -0.72
N PRO A 119 -7.54 -16.94 -2.05
CA PRO A 119 -7.48 -15.59 -2.57
C PRO A 119 -8.83 -14.86 -2.49
N TYR A 120 -8.77 -13.59 -2.09
CA TYR A 120 -9.91 -12.68 -2.00
C TYR A 120 -9.57 -11.38 -2.73
N VAL A 121 -10.37 -11.01 -3.74
CA VAL A 121 -10.21 -9.72 -4.42
C VAL A 121 -10.92 -8.65 -3.59
N VAL A 122 -10.17 -7.73 -3.01
CA VAL A 122 -10.74 -6.69 -2.16
C VAL A 122 -11.27 -5.56 -3.04
N PHE A 123 -12.59 -5.50 -3.17
CA PHE A 123 -13.27 -4.50 -4.00
C PHE A 123 -14.76 -4.36 -3.59
N PRO A 124 -15.42 -3.21 -3.81
CA PRO A 124 -16.83 -3.10 -3.45
C PRO A 124 -17.71 -4.07 -4.23
N GLY A 125 -18.59 -4.78 -3.52
CA GLY A 125 -19.42 -5.83 -4.09
C GLY A 125 -20.38 -5.37 -5.18
N SER A 126 -20.73 -4.09 -5.24
CA SER A 126 -21.55 -3.50 -6.31
C SER A 126 -20.93 -3.55 -7.70
N TYR A 127 -19.65 -3.93 -7.81
CA TYR A 127 -18.93 -4.12 -9.08
C TYR A 127 -18.81 -5.59 -9.49
N ALA A 128 -19.32 -6.53 -8.70
CA ALA A 128 -19.21 -7.96 -8.93
C ALA A 128 -20.60 -8.62 -8.99
N GLU A 129 -20.67 -9.79 -9.61
CA GLU A 129 -21.87 -10.62 -9.59
C GLU A 129 -22.20 -11.02 -8.13
N PRO A 130 -23.48 -11.01 -7.70
CA PRO A 130 -23.87 -11.24 -6.31
C PRO A 130 -23.30 -12.53 -5.70
N GLU A 131 -23.17 -13.59 -6.49
CA GLU A 131 -22.68 -14.90 -6.05
C GLU A 131 -21.18 -14.90 -5.74
N ARG A 132 -20.43 -13.93 -6.29
CA ARG A 132 -18.99 -13.75 -6.00
C ARG A 132 -18.76 -12.94 -4.74
N VAL A 133 -19.74 -12.18 -4.27
CA VAL A 133 -19.55 -11.24 -3.16
C VAL A 133 -19.53 -11.98 -1.83
N VAL A 134 -18.51 -11.71 -1.02
CA VAL A 134 -18.37 -12.21 0.35
C VAL A 134 -18.06 -11.06 1.30
N THR A 135 -18.47 -11.19 2.56
CA THR A 135 -18.24 -10.19 3.61
C THR A 135 -17.46 -10.75 4.80
N GLU A 136 -17.19 -12.05 4.79
CA GLU A 136 -16.53 -12.77 5.87
C GLU A 136 -15.43 -13.65 5.30
N VAL A 137 -14.36 -13.80 6.07
CA VAL A 137 -13.28 -14.72 5.75
C VAL A 137 -13.77 -16.12 6.11
N ARG A 138 -13.75 -17.04 5.15
CA ARG A 138 -14.18 -18.41 5.42
C ARG A 138 -13.05 -19.11 6.16
N CYS A 139 -13.39 -19.76 7.28
CA CYS A 139 -12.46 -20.65 7.94
C CYS A 139 -12.23 -21.87 7.03
N ASP A 140 -11.00 -21.97 6.53
CA ASP A 140 -10.47 -23.05 5.69
C ASP A 140 -9.02 -23.29 6.19
N ASP A 141 -8.43 -24.44 5.87
CA ASP A 141 -7.03 -24.75 6.24
C ASP A 141 -6.01 -23.90 5.46
N ARG A 142 -6.49 -23.16 4.45
CA ARG A 142 -5.69 -22.28 3.61
C ARG A 142 -5.57 -20.88 4.19
N ARG A 143 -4.45 -20.22 3.89
CA ARG A 143 -4.16 -18.86 4.36
C ARG A 143 -4.94 -17.82 3.55
N PRO A 144 -5.69 -16.90 4.17
CA PRO A 144 -6.31 -15.80 3.45
C PRO A 144 -5.26 -14.96 2.70
N LEU A 145 -5.48 -14.76 1.41
CA LEU A 145 -4.67 -13.88 0.57
C LEU A 145 -5.53 -12.73 0.05
N PHE A 146 -5.39 -11.57 0.66
CA PHE A 146 -6.11 -10.36 0.24
C PHE A 146 -5.39 -9.67 -0.91
N ILE A 147 -6.03 -9.66 -2.08
CA ILE A 147 -5.54 -9.00 -3.28
C ILE A 147 -6.05 -7.57 -3.27
N MET A 148 -5.15 -6.63 -3.02
CA MET A 148 -5.44 -5.20 -2.94
C MET A 148 -5.10 -4.53 -4.28
N LEU A 149 -6.10 -3.92 -4.91
CA LEU A 149 -5.93 -3.13 -6.13
C LEU A 149 -5.49 -1.70 -5.77
N ASP A 150 -4.19 -1.47 -5.72
CA ASP A 150 -3.61 -0.22 -5.20
C ASP A 150 -3.39 0.79 -6.32
N GLY A 151 -4.14 1.89 -6.26
CA GLY A 151 -4.25 2.90 -7.30
C GLY A 151 -5.24 3.97 -6.89
N THR A 152 -5.33 5.05 -7.66
CA THR A 152 -6.50 5.94 -7.57
C THR A 152 -7.77 5.17 -7.91
N TRP A 153 -8.93 5.65 -7.45
CA TRP A 153 -10.20 4.95 -7.70
C TRP A 153 -10.47 4.59 -9.18
N PRO A 154 -10.23 5.48 -10.17
CA PRO A 154 -10.35 5.11 -11.58
C PRO A 154 -9.34 4.04 -12.03
N GLU A 155 -8.12 4.08 -11.49
CA GLU A 155 -7.08 3.08 -11.76
C GLU A 155 -7.47 1.72 -11.18
N ALA A 156 -7.91 1.66 -9.91
CA ALA A 156 -8.37 0.44 -9.25
C ALA A 156 -9.56 -0.20 -9.98
N ARG A 157 -10.57 0.61 -10.35
CA ARG A 157 -11.71 0.14 -11.19
C ARG A 157 -11.25 -0.42 -12.54
N LYS A 158 -10.25 0.22 -13.16
CA LYS A 158 -9.67 -0.27 -14.41
C LYS A 158 -8.92 -1.58 -14.19
N MET A 159 -8.13 -1.70 -13.13
CA MET A 159 -7.42 -2.93 -12.78
C MET A 159 -8.40 -4.07 -12.56
N PHE A 160 -9.45 -3.86 -11.76
CA PHE A 160 -10.52 -4.84 -11.53
C PHE A 160 -11.12 -5.34 -12.84
N ARG A 161 -11.64 -4.42 -13.67
CA ARG A 161 -12.28 -4.76 -14.96
C ARG A 161 -11.34 -5.38 -16.00
N LYS A 162 -10.04 -5.10 -15.91
CA LYS A 162 -9.05 -5.50 -16.94
C LYS A 162 -8.07 -6.56 -16.44
N SER A 163 -8.46 -7.31 -15.43
CA SER A 163 -7.70 -8.44 -14.89
C SER A 163 -8.57 -9.70 -14.84
N PRO A 164 -8.93 -10.29 -16.00
CA PRO A 164 -9.86 -11.42 -16.05
C PRO A 164 -9.36 -12.67 -15.30
N TYR A 165 -8.05 -12.79 -15.06
CA TYR A 165 -7.48 -13.83 -14.18
C TYR A 165 -7.94 -13.73 -12.72
N LEU A 166 -8.56 -12.62 -12.32
CA LEU A 166 -9.18 -12.45 -11.00
C LEU A 166 -10.66 -12.88 -10.96
N ASP A 167 -11.29 -13.19 -12.10
CA ASP A 167 -12.74 -13.40 -12.18
C ASP A 167 -13.21 -14.69 -11.49
N ARG A 168 -12.30 -15.63 -11.28
CA ARG A 168 -12.59 -16.89 -10.56
C ARG A 168 -12.63 -16.74 -9.04
N PHE A 169 -12.19 -15.61 -8.49
CA PHE A 169 -12.07 -15.44 -7.04
C PHE A 169 -13.26 -14.71 -6.43
N PRO A 170 -13.57 -15.00 -5.15
CA PRO A 170 -14.54 -14.21 -4.39
C PRO A 170 -14.10 -12.75 -4.27
N VAL A 171 -15.06 -11.85 -4.32
CA VAL A 171 -14.88 -10.41 -4.14
C VAL A 171 -15.26 -10.07 -2.71
N PHE A 172 -14.25 -9.69 -1.92
CA PHE A 172 -14.44 -9.33 -0.52
C PHE A 172 -14.88 -7.88 -0.43
N SER A 173 -16.16 -7.67 -0.13
CA SER A 173 -16.76 -6.36 0.03
C SER A 173 -16.81 -6.01 1.50
N ILE A 174 -15.96 -5.08 1.93
CA ILE A 174 -15.92 -4.64 3.32
C ILE A 174 -16.90 -3.48 3.57
N ASN A 175 -17.72 -3.61 4.61
CA ASN A 175 -18.45 -2.47 5.16
C ASN A 175 -17.64 -1.82 6.28
N MET A 176 -16.88 -0.79 5.93
CA MET A 176 -16.00 -0.10 6.88
C MET A 176 -16.77 0.57 8.04
N ALA A 177 -18.05 0.90 7.88
CA ALA A 177 -18.88 1.44 8.98
C ALA A 177 -19.17 0.40 10.08
N GLN A 178 -19.02 -0.88 9.76
CA GLN A 178 -19.27 -2.01 10.67
C GLN A 178 -17.98 -2.77 11.02
N ALA A 179 -16.83 -2.30 10.53
CA ALA A 179 -15.56 -2.96 10.75
C ALA A 179 -15.10 -2.84 12.23
N PRO A 180 -14.64 -3.94 12.87
CA PRO A 180 -14.18 -3.91 14.25
C PRO A 180 -13.02 -2.95 14.47
N GLY A 181 -13.04 -2.17 15.55
CA GLY A 181 -11.94 -1.27 15.94
C GLY A 181 -11.80 0.00 15.10
N TYR A 182 -12.67 0.21 14.12
CA TYR A 182 -12.61 1.37 13.23
C TYR A 182 -13.48 2.52 13.76
N LEU A 183 -12.93 3.29 14.72
CA LEU A 183 -13.55 4.51 15.28
C LEU A 183 -12.90 5.78 14.71
N LEU A 184 -12.59 5.83 13.42
CA LEU A 184 -11.98 7.01 12.81
C LEU A 184 -12.76 7.53 11.61
N ARG A 185 -13.50 8.62 11.91
CA ARG A 185 -14.21 9.54 11.02
C ARG A 185 -15.27 8.87 10.14
N GLU A 186 -16.49 9.39 10.16
CA GLU A 186 -17.47 9.11 9.13
C GLU A 186 -16.89 9.54 7.78
N ALA A 187 -16.36 8.59 7.03
CA ALA A 187 -16.16 8.76 5.61
C ALA A 187 -17.55 8.83 4.99
N HIS A 188 -17.87 9.91 4.29
CA HIS A 188 -19.16 10.07 3.64
C HIS A 188 -19.35 9.06 2.48
N ARG A 189 -18.28 8.39 2.01
CA ARG A 189 -18.33 7.36 0.98
C ARG A 189 -17.26 6.26 1.17
N PRO A 190 -17.52 5.00 0.77
CA PRO A 190 -16.56 3.88 0.85
C PRO A 190 -15.23 4.14 0.13
N GLU A 191 -15.26 4.97 -0.90
CA GLU A 191 -14.10 5.38 -1.71
C GLU A 191 -13.15 6.39 -1.01
N GLN A 192 -13.42 6.75 0.24
CA GLN A 192 -12.58 7.67 1.04
C GLN A 192 -11.61 6.94 1.97
N TYR A 193 -11.75 5.63 2.16
CA TYR A 193 -10.81 4.84 2.95
C TYR A 193 -9.55 4.54 2.14
N CYS A 194 -8.39 4.68 2.76
CA CYS A 194 -7.12 4.36 2.10
C CYS A 194 -6.77 2.87 2.20
N THR A 195 -5.82 2.41 1.38
CA THR A 195 -5.39 1.01 1.28
C THR A 195 -5.00 0.41 2.66
N ALA A 196 -4.29 1.16 3.50
CA ALA A 196 -3.89 0.69 4.84
C ALA A 196 -5.07 0.53 5.81
N GLU A 197 -6.06 1.42 5.77
CA GLU A 197 -7.25 1.34 6.64
C GLU A 197 -8.09 0.11 6.29
N VAL A 198 -8.30 -0.14 4.99
CA VAL A 198 -8.99 -1.34 4.52
C VAL A 198 -8.23 -2.61 4.92
N ALA A 199 -6.90 -2.64 4.77
CA ALA A 199 -6.08 -3.78 5.17
C ALA A 199 -6.14 -4.06 6.68
N ALA A 200 -6.11 -3.02 7.52
CA ALA A 200 -6.24 -3.20 8.96
C ALA A 200 -7.60 -3.79 9.36
N ALA A 201 -8.68 -3.35 8.70
CA ALA A 201 -10.01 -3.88 8.94
C ALA A 201 -10.14 -5.34 8.49
N LEU A 202 -9.54 -5.72 7.36
CA LEU A 202 -9.47 -7.12 6.91
C LEU A 202 -8.70 -8.01 7.90
N LEU A 203 -7.57 -7.53 8.43
CA LEU A 203 -6.83 -8.25 9.47
C LEU A 203 -7.69 -8.47 10.72
N ALA A 204 -8.46 -7.48 11.16
CA ALA A 204 -9.37 -7.63 12.30
C ALA A 204 -10.48 -8.66 12.03
N LEU A 205 -11.06 -8.66 10.82
CA LEU A 205 -12.07 -9.64 10.40
C LEU A 205 -11.50 -11.06 10.27
N ALA A 206 -10.21 -11.20 9.96
CA ALA A 206 -9.50 -12.47 9.89
C ALA A 206 -8.90 -12.92 11.24
N ASP A 207 -9.23 -12.23 12.34
CA ASP A 207 -8.71 -12.44 13.70
C ASP A 207 -7.19 -12.20 13.89
N ASP A 208 -6.53 -11.57 12.91
CA ASP A 208 -5.13 -11.09 12.99
C ASP A 208 -5.04 -9.74 13.75
N ARG A 209 -5.57 -9.71 14.98
CA ARG A 209 -5.82 -8.46 15.74
C ARG A 209 -4.58 -7.64 16.04
N GLN A 210 -3.46 -8.29 16.39
CA GLN A 210 -2.22 -7.58 16.71
C GLN A 210 -1.66 -6.86 15.48
N ALA A 211 -1.66 -7.53 14.32
CA ALA A 211 -1.24 -6.92 13.07
C ALA A 211 -2.18 -5.80 12.62
N SER A 212 -3.50 -5.96 12.82
CA SER A 212 -4.48 -4.90 12.57
C SER A 212 -4.17 -3.63 13.36
N GLN A 213 -3.96 -3.77 14.68
CA GLN A 213 -3.66 -2.64 15.57
C GLN A 213 -2.31 -2.00 15.24
N GLY A 214 -1.28 -2.81 15.00
CA GLY A 214 0.05 -2.34 14.59
C GLY A 214 0.00 -1.54 13.28
N LEU A 215 -0.79 -2.00 12.30
CA LEU A 215 -0.97 -1.30 11.04
C LEU A 215 -1.69 0.05 11.21
N LEU A 216 -2.75 0.11 12.01
CA LEU A 216 -3.45 1.37 12.29
C LEU A 216 -2.55 2.37 13.02
N GLN A 217 -1.81 1.92 14.03
CA GLN A 217 -0.88 2.77 14.77
C GLN A 217 0.20 3.34 13.84
N HIS A 218 0.80 2.50 13.00
CA HIS A 218 1.80 2.92 12.01
C HIS A 218 1.20 3.91 11.00
N PHE A 219 -0.01 3.64 10.51
CA PHE A 219 -0.73 4.54 9.60
C PHE A 219 -1.01 5.92 10.22
N HIS A 220 -1.48 5.97 11.46
CA HIS A 220 -1.73 7.24 12.15
C HIS A 220 -0.45 8.05 12.33
N HIS A 221 0.65 7.40 12.74
CA HIS A 221 1.94 8.08 12.87
C HIS A 221 2.45 8.58 11.51
N PHE A 222 2.40 7.74 10.47
CA PHE A 222 2.75 8.14 9.10
C PHE A 222 1.93 9.35 8.64
N ARG A 223 0.60 9.34 8.85
CA ARG A 223 -0.28 10.45 8.48
C ARG A 223 0.09 11.74 9.21
N GLN A 224 0.37 11.67 10.50
CA GLN A 224 0.80 12.83 11.29
C GLN A 224 2.09 13.43 10.72
N GLN A 225 3.13 12.60 10.53
CA GLN A 225 4.42 13.05 9.99
C GLN A 225 4.29 13.57 8.55
N TYR A 226 3.45 12.94 7.73
CA TYR A 226 3.19 13.38 6.36
C TYR A 226 2.50 14.74 6.31
N LEU A 227 1.58 15.04 7.24
CA LEU A 227 0.92 16.35 7.34
C LEU A 227 1.89 17.43 7.85
N LEU A 228 2.73 17.13 8.84
CA LEU A 228 3.79 18.04 9.28
C LEU A 228 4.72 18.41 8.11
N GLY A 229 5.09 17.42 7.30
CA GLY A 229 5.90 17.63 6.09
C GLY A 229 5.23 18.39 4.94
N LYS A 230 3.92 18.67 5.02
CA LYS A 230 3.20 19.54 4.06
C LYS A 230 3.14 21.00 4.50
N SER A 231 3.23 21.26 5.80
CA SER A 231 2.94 22.56 6.42
C SER A 231 4.18 23.43 6.56
N HIS A 232 4.88 23.70 5.46
CA HIS A 232 5.84 24.82 5.39
C HIS A 232 5.90 25.38 3.96
N PRO A 233 5.27 26.55 3.68
CA PRO A 233 5.92 27.51 2.80
C PRO A 233 7.29 27.80 3.42
N GLN A 234 8.34 27.84 2.60
CA GLN A 234 9.64 28.32 3.06
C GLN A 234 9.44 29.68 3.74
N VAL A 235 9.65 29.75 5.06
CA VAL A 235 9.85 31.05 5.71
C VAL A 235 11.06 31.65 5.00
N PRO A 236 10.97 32.86 4.41
CA PRO A 236 12.13 33.50 3.84
C PRO A 236 13.19 33.58 4.95
N VAL A 237 14.38 33.06 4.67
CA VAL A 237 15.55 33.32 5.50
C VAL A 237 15.65 34.84 5.55
N ALA A 238 15.38 35.43 6.72
CA ALA A 238 15.57 36.85 6.92
C ALA A 238 17.03 37.14 6.54
N ALA A 239 17.21 37.97 5.51
CA ALA A 239 18.51 38.50 5.18
C ALA A 239 18.99 39.23 6.44
N ALA A 240 20.05 38.71 7.07
CA ALA A 240 20.86 39.50 7.97
C ALA A 240 21.39 40.66 7.13
N VAL A 241 20.90 41.87 7.40
CA VAL A 241 21.50 43.10 6.91
C VAL A 241 22.25 43.67 8.09
N GLU A 242 23.58 43.66 7.97
CA GLU A 242 24.53 44.44 8.78
C GLU A 242 24.25 45.94 8.71
#